data_AF-A0A8T3LH22-F1
#
_entry.id   AF-A0A8T3LH22-F1
#
_cell.length_a   1.000
_cell.length_b   1.000
_cell.length_c   1.000
_cell.angle_alpha   90.00
_cell.angle_beta   90.00
_cell.angle_gamma   90.00
#
_symmetry.space_group_name_H-M   'P 1'
#
loop_
_entity.id
_entity.type
_entity.pdbx_description
1 polymer ?
#
loop_
_entity_poly.entity_id
_entity_poly.type
_entity_poly.pdbx_seq_one_letter_code
_entity_poly.pdbx_strand_id
1 'polypeptide(L)'
;MQLEKMITEGSNTASAEIDRVSTLEMCRIINDEDKTVPLAVERVLPDIAAAIDVIHAQVSGGGRLIYLGAGTSGRLGILDASECPPTYGVKPG
;
A
#
# COMPACT_ATOMS: atom_id res chain seq x y z
N MET A 1 -16.70 9.10 14.91
CA MET A 1 -16.39 8.28 13.73
C MET A 1 -17.02 6.91 13.95
N GLN A 2 -17.79 6.38 13.00
CA GLN A 2 -18.49 5.09 13.16
C GLN A 2 -17.66 4.01 12.46
N LEU A 3 -16.93 3.19 13.24
CA LEU A 3 -16.03 2.14 12.73
C LEU A 3 -16.76 1.13 11.84
N GLU A 4 -18.01 0.80 12.20
CA GLU A 4 -18.89 -0.13 11.49
C GLU A 4 -19.17 0.25 10.02
N LYS A 5 -18.93 1.51 9.64
CA LYS A 5 -19.11 1.99 8.26
C LYS A 5 -17.82 1.95 7.43
N MET A 6 -16.68 1.61 8.05
CA MET A 6 -15.39 1.56 7.36
C MET A 6 -15.21 0.17 6.73
N ILE A 7 -14.95 0.15 5.42
CA ILE A 7 -14.72 -1.11 4.68
C ILE A 7 -13.56 -1.91 5.30
N THR A 8 -12.54 -1.23 5.84
CA THR A 8 -11.39 -1.86 6.48
C THR A 8 -11.73 -2.66 7.74
N GLU A 9 -12.84 -2.34 8.41
CA GLU A 9 -13.31 -3.04 9.61
C GLU A 9 -14.42 -4.06 9.29
N GLY A 10 -14.81 -4.17 8.01
CA GLY A 10 -15.81 -5.13 7.54
C GLY A 10 -15.26 -6.55 7.44
N SER A 11 -16.12 -7.55 7.62
CA SER A 11 -15.75 -8.96 7.43
C SER A 11 -15.83 -9.37 5.96
N ASN A 12 -14.85 -10.15 5.50
CA ASN A 12 -14.91 -10.80 4.19
C ASN A 12 -15.66 -12.14 4.29
N THR A 13 -16.74 -12.30 3.53
CA THR A 13 -17.53 -13.54 3.51
C THR A 13 -16.75 -14.74 2.95
N ALA A 14 -15.78 -14.51 2.07
CA ALA A 14 -14.93 -15.58 1.51
C ALA A 14 -14.04 -16.23 2.58
N SER A 15 -13.74 -15.52 3.67
CA SER A 15 -12.93 -16.01 4.79
C SER A 15 -13.74 -16.35 6.03
N ALA A 16 -15.07 -16.51 5.93
CA ALA A 16 -15.94 -16.70 7.10
C ALA A 16 -15.57 -17.94 7.94
N GLU A 17 -15.06 -19.00 7.31
CA GLU A 17 -14.66 -20.27 7.95
C GLU A 17 -13.16 -20.53 7.78
N ILE A 18 -12.34 -19.49 7.63
CA ILE A 18 -10.90 -19.60 7.31
C ILE A 18 -10.10 -20.41 8.34
N ASP A 19 -10.57 -20.45 9.59
CA ASP A 19 -9.98 -21.21 10.71
C ASP A 19 -10.27 -22.72 10.64
N ARG A 20 -11.16 -23.17 9.73
CA ARG A 20 -11.60 -24.57 9.60
C ARG A 20 -11.17 -25.26 8.32
N VAL A 21 -10.67 -24.50 7.35
CA VAL A 21 -10.25 -25.06 6.05
C VAL A 21 -8.83 -25.64 6.12
N SER A 22 -8.45 -26.43 5.11
CA SER A 22 -7.06 -26.88 4.98
C SER A 22 -6.11 -25.71 4.75
N THR A 23 -4.82 -25.87 5.07
CA THR A 23 -3.80 -24.84 4.83
C THR A 23 -3.71 -24.43 3.36
N LEU A 24 -3.85 -25.38 2.42
CA LEU A 24 -3.86 -25.06 0.99
C LEU A 24 -5.03 -24.15 0.61
N GLU A 25 -6.20 -24.41 1.20
CA GLU A 25 -7.39 -23.61 0.94
C GLU A 25 -7.30 -22.23 1.58
N MET A 26 -6.74 -22.13 2.80
CA MET A 26 -6.43 -20.84 3.43
C MET A 26 -5.50 -19.99 2.55
N CYS A 27 -4.43 -20.59 2.01
CA CYS A 27 -3.53 -19.88 1.08
C CYS A 27 -4.24 -19.45 -0.21
N ARG A 28 -5.18 -20.25 -0.73
CA ARG A 28 -5.97 -19.89 -1.92
C ARG A 28 -6.88 -18.69 -1.64
N ILE A 29 -7.60 -18.70 -0.51
CA ILE A 29 -8.46 -17.58 -0.08
C ILE A 29 -7.64 -16.29 -0.02
N ILE A 30 -6.47 -16.30 0.63
CA ILE A 30 -5.59 -15.12 0.73
C ILE A 30 -5.13 -14.66 -0.66
N ASN A 31 -4.61 -15.59 -1.47
CA ASN A 31 -4.08 -15.27 -2.79
C ASN A 31 -5.18 -14.80 -3.78
N ASP A 32 -6.41 -15.26 -3.62
CA ASP A 32 -7.53 -14.79 -4.43
C ASP A 32 -7.89 -13.33 -4.10
N GLU A 33 -7.77 -12.91 -2.85
CA GLU A 33 -7.90 -11.49 -2.45
C GLU A 33 -6.71 -10.66 -2.93
N ASP A 34 -5.48 -11.18 -2.86
CA ASP A 34 -4.29 -10.46 -3.34
C ASP A 34 -4.40 -10.10 -4.84
N LYS A 35 -5.02 -10.96 -5.67
CA LYS A 35 -5.27 -10.69 -7.09
C LYS A 35 -6.15 -9.46 -7.33
N THR A 36 -6.94 -9.04 -6.34
CA THR A 36 -7.80 -7.86 -6.46
C THR A 36 -7.03 -6.55 -6.31
N VAL A 37 -5.85 -6.59 -5.66
CA VAL A 37 -5.06 -5.39 -5.32
C VAL A 37 -4.57 -4.66 -6.57
N PRO A 38 -3.96 -5.31 -7.59
CA PRO A 38 -3.56 -4.63 -8.82
C PRO A 38 -4.74 -3.93 -9.54
N LEU A 39 -5.93 -4.55 -9.54
CA LEU A 39 -7.14 -3.97 -10.13
C LEU A 39 -7.66 -2.76 -9.33
N ALA A 40 -7.42 -2.73 -8.01
CA ALA A 40 -7.70 -1.54 -7.19
C ALA A 40 -6.73 -0.40 -7.50
N VAL A 41 -5.43 -0.71 -7.66
CA VAL A 41 -4.41 0.27 -8.05
C VAL A 41 -4.68 0.83 -9.45
N GLU A 42 -5.06 -0.01 -10.42
CA GLU A 42 -5.40 0.40 -11.78
C GLU A 42 -6.45 1.53 -11.81
N ARG A 43 -7.47 1.42 -10.95
CA ARG A 43 -8.57 2.40 -10.86
C ARG A 43 -8.13 3.78 -10.37
N VAL A 44 -6.98 3.89 -9.70
CA VAL A 44 -6.46 5.15 -9.13
C VAL A 44 -5.17 5.63 -9.80
N LEU A 45 -4.80 5.04 -10.95
CA LEU A 45 -3.63 5.49 -11.72
C LEU A 45 -3.64 6.99 -12.06
N PRO A 46 -4.77 7.64 -12.39
CA PRO A 46 -4.79 9.09 -12.61
C PRO A 46 -4.33 9.90 -11.39
N ASP A 47 -4.73 9.49 -10.19
CA ASP A 47 -4.35 10.17 -8.94
C ASP A 47 -2.88 9.91 -8.60
N ILE A 48 -2.40 8.69 -8.83
CA ILE A 48 -0.98 8.34 -8.68
C ILE A 48 -0.12 9.18 -9.62
N ALA A 49 -0.51 9.31 -10.89
CA ALA A 49 0.21 10.13 -11.87
C ALA A 49 0.26 11.60 -11.43
N ALA A 50 -0.87 12.17 -11.01
CA ALA A 50 -0.92 13.54 -10.51
C ALA A 50 -0.01 13.75 -9.27
N ALA A 51 0.05 12.78 -8.36
CA ALA A 51 0.95 12.81 -7.22
C ALA A 51 2.43 12.80 -7.66
N ILE A 52 2.79 11.93 -8.61
CA ILE A 52 4.15 11.85 -9.16
C ILE A 52 4.58 13.18 -9.78
N ASP A 53 3.70 13.83 -10.56
CA ASP A 53 4.02 15.11 -11.20
C ASP A 53 4.33 16.20 -10.16
N VAL A 54 3.54 16.28 -9.08
CA VAL A 54 3.79 17.22 -7.98
C VAL A 54 5.09 16.90 -7.25
N ILE A 55 5.33 15.62 -6.94
CA ILE A 55 6.56 15.17 -6.26
C ILE A 55 7.78 15.50 -7.10
N HIS A 56 7.74 15.20 -8.40
CA HIS A 56 8.83 15.48 -9.33
C HIS A 56 9.17 16.97 -9.38
N ALA A 57 8.17 17.85 -9.48
CA ALA A 57 8.38 19.29 -9.47
C ALA A 57 9.07 19.77 -8.19
N GLN A 58 8.68 19.24 -7.02
CA GLN A 58 9.27 19.61 -5.73
C GLN A 58 10.69 19.07 -5.56
N VAL A 59 10.91 17.79 -5.85
CA VAL A 59 12.21 17.14 -5.67
C VAL A 59 13.24 17.69 -6.66
N SER A 60 12.85 17.96 -7.91
CA SER A 60 13.71 18.61 -8.90
C SER A 60 14.11 20.03 -8.49
N GLY A 61 13.29 20.71 -7.69
CA GLY A 61 13.59 22.00 -7.09
C GLY A 61 14.49 21.95 -5.84
N GLY A 62 14.99 20.76 -5.46
CA GLY A 62 15.79 20.55 -4.24
C GLY A 62 14.95 20.29 -2.98
N GLY A 63 13.64 20.08 -3.13
CA GLY A 63 12.74 19.66 -2.06
C GLY A 63 12.95 18.20 -1.63
N ARG A 64 12.13 17.75 -0.67
CA ARG A 64 12.16 16.37 -0.13
C ARG A 64 10.77 15.75 -0.18
N LEU A 65 10.71 14.45 -0.43
CA LEU A 65 9.52 13.62 -0.22
C LEU A 65 9.56 13.04 1.20
N ILE A 66 8.50 13.20 1.98
CA ILE A 66 8.41 12.72 3.37
C ILE A 66 7.16 11.84 3.50
N TYR A 67 7.36 10.58 3.87
CA TYR A 67 6.27 9.69 4.28
C TYR A 67 6.02 9.81 5.79
N LEU A 68 4.74 9.78 6.19
CA LEU A 68 4.34 9.84 7.59
C LEU A 68 3.19 8.86 7.86
N GLY A 69 3.33 8.03 8.90
CA GLY A 69 2.30 7.06 9.27
C GLY A 69 2.66 6.27 10.53
N ALA A 70 1.71 5.47 11.03
CA ALA A 70 1.88 4.59 12.18
C ALA A 70 1.81 3.10 11.75
N GLY A 71 2.28 2.21 12.62
CA GLY A 71 2.12 0.75 12.44
C GLY A 71 2.72 0.23 11.12
N THR A 72 1.93 -0.52 10.35
CA THR A 72 2.36 -1.09 9.06
C THR A 72 2.59 -0.01 8.01
N SER A 73 1.70 0.99 7.90
CA SER A 73 1.82 2.08 6.92
C SER A 73 3.11 2.88 7.11
N GLY A 74 3.46 3.22 8.36
CA GLY A 74 4.73 3.91 8.65
C GLY A 74 5.96 3.08 8.28
N ARG A 75 5.92 1.76 8.55
CA ARG A 75 7.02 0.85 8.20
C ARG A 75 7.19 0.66 6.68
N LEU A 76 6.11 0.67 5.90
CA LEU A 76 6.17 0.68 4.44
C LEU A 76 6.82 1.97 3.90
N GLY A 77 6.54 3.12 4.51
CA GLY A 77 7.21 4.37 4.16
C GLY A 77 8.73 4.33 4.43
N ILE A 78 9.14 3.74 5.56
CA ILE A 78 10.57 3.54 5.87
C ILE A 78 11.21 2.60 4.85
N LEU A 79 10.54 1.50 4.49
CA LEU A 79 11.01 0.53 3.51
C LEU A 79 11.32 1.22 2.16
N ASP A 80 10.33 1.90 1.59
CA ASP A 80 10.48 2.60 0.28
C ASP A 80 11.57 3.69 0.33
N ALA A 81 11.57 4.54 1.36
CA ALA A 81 12.58 5.59 1.49
C ALA A 81 14.01 5.04 1.64
N SER A 82 14.18 3.89 2.31
CA SER A 82 15.49 3.24 2.51
C SER A 82 16.07 2.66 1.22
N GLU A 83 15.23 2.29 0.26
CA GLU A 83 15.63 1.75 -1.03
C GLU A 83 16.04 2.84 -2.02
N CYS A 84 15.62 4.10 -1.80
CA CYS A 84 15.91 5.21 -2.71
C CYS A 84 17.43 5.49 -2.88
N PRO A 85 18.25 5.65 -1.82
CA PRO A 85 19.68 5.89 -1.97
C PRO A 85 20.45 4.80 -2.72
N PRO A 86 20.34 3.49 -2.39
CA PRO A 86 21.07 2.45 -3.13
C PRO A 86 20.54 2.24 -4.55
N THR A 87 19.26 2.52 -4.83
CA THR A 87 18.66 2.30 -6.15
C THR A 87 18.96 3.46 -7.11
N TYR A 88 18.85 4.70 -6.64
CA TYR A 88 18.91 5.90 -7.48
C TYR A 88 20.13 6.79 -7.22
N GLY A 89 21.00 6.44 -6.27
CA GLY A 89 22.19 7.22 -5.94
C GLY A 89 21.90 8.58 -5.29
N VAL A 90 20.67 8.79 -4.81
CA VAL A 90 20.27 10.01 -4.12
C VAL A 90 20.83 10.04 -2.70
N LYS A 91 21.00 11.25 -2.14
CA LYS A 91 21.38 11.38 -0.73
C LYS A 91 20.29 10.78 0.15
N PRO A 92 20.64 10.06 1.23
CA PRO A 92 19.67 9.73 2.27
C PRO A 92 18.98 11.00 2.79
N GLY A 93 17.66 10.91 2.97
CA GLY A 93 16.81 12.01 3.45
C GLY A 93 17.04 12.37 4.91
#